data_AF-A0A387BBR8-F1
#
_entry.id   AF-A0A387BBR8-F1
#
_cell.length_a   1.000
_cell.length_b   1.000
_cell.length_c   1.000
_cell.angle_alpha   90.00
_cell.angle_beta   90.00
_cell.angle_gamma   90.00
#
_symmetry.space_group_name_H-M   'P 1'
#
loop_
_entity.id
_entity.type
_entity.pdbx_description
1 polymer ?
#
loop_
_entity_poly.entity_id
_entity_poly.type
_entity_poly.pdbx_seq_one_letter_code
_entity_poly.pdbx_strand_id
1 'polypeptide(L)'
;MKRRKLTKANGIIGIVGGAFLFLASIIFKVLLYRKTNNYSMPSDDVLSVVVIGGAVIVTVIKISLIVLGIISRKYHKGMQAFNNASYILLIIGGAIGLIGRLGWLGGVFAIIAGIFYLHNLKRSDKLM
;
A
#
# COMPACT_ATOMS: atom_id res chain seq x y z
N MET A 1 21.27 -14.29 -0.81
CA MET A 1 21.11 -13.20 0.19
C MET A 1 20.30 -11.99 -0.29
N LYS A 2 20.55 -11.39 -1.48
CA LYS A 2 19.81 -10.19 -1.98
C LYS A 2 18.29 -10.37 -2.06
N ARG A 3 17.80 -11.52 -2.55
CA ARG A 3 16.36 -11.80 -2.70
C ARG A 3 15.61 -11.81 -1.36
N ARG A 4 16.17 -12.47 -0.34
CA ARG A 4 15.61 -12.57 1.02
C ARG A 4 15.43 -11.19 1.67
N LYS A 5 16.41 -10.29 1.51
CA LYS A 5 16.30 -8.89 1.97
C LYS A 5 15.19 -8.13 1.23
N LEU A 6 15.07 -8.32 -0.09
CA LEU A 6 14.02 -7.71 -0.91
C LEU A 6 12.61 -8.19 -0.52
N THR A 7 12.44 -9.50 -0.30
CA THR A 7 11.17 -10.09 0.16
C THR A 7 10.74 -9.52 1.52
N LYS A 8 11.66 -9.42 2.48
CA LYS A 8 11.37 -8.85 3.80
C LYS A 8 11.01 -7.37 3.71
N ALA A 9 11.76 -6.59 2.94
CA ALA A 9 11.48 -5.18 2.71
C ALA A 9 10.10 -4.97 2.06
N ASN A 10 9.78 -5.72 1.01
CA ASN A 10 8.48 -5.61 0.33
C ASN A 10 7.31 -6.06 1.23
N GLY A 11 7.54 -7.04 2.10
CA GLY A 11 6.58 -7.44 3.13
C GLY A 11 6.27 -6.32 4.11
N ILE A 12 7.31 -5.72 4.70
CA ILE A 12 7.17 -4.63 5.66
C ILE A 12 6.56 -3.39 4.99
N ILE A 13 7.07 -2.99 3.83
CA ILE A 13 6.57 -1.81 3.10
C ILE A 13 5.12 -2.02 2.65
N GLY A 14 4.74 -3.24 2.23
CA GLY A 14 3.36 -3.57 1.90
C GLY A 14 2.41 -3.42 3.11
N ILE A 15 2.81 -3.90 4.28
CA ILE A 15 2.00 -3.79 5.51
C ILE A 15 1.95 -2.35 6.01
N VAL A 16 3.10 -1.71 6.21
CA VAL A 16 3.18 -0.34 6.75
C VAL A 16 2.58 0.66 5.78
N GLY A 17 2.93 0.57 4.50
CA GLY A 17 2.37 1.41 3.44
C GLY A 17 0.87 1.17 3.26
N GLY A 18 0.43 -0.09 3.29
CA GLY A 18 -0.99 -0.43 3.19
C GLY A 18 -1.82 0.06 4.38
N ALA A 19 -1.31 -0.09 5.60
CA ALA A 19 -1.96 0.42 6.81
C ALA A 19 -2.05 1.96 6.81
N PHE A 20 -0.97 2.64 6.40
CA PHE A 20 -0.97 4.08 6.24
C PHE A 20 -2.01 4.53 5.20
N LEU A 21 -2.07 3.88 4.03
CA LEU A 21 -3.04 4.20 2.98
C LEU A 21 -4.50 3.97 3.42
N PHE A 22 -4.73 2.92 4.22
CA PHE A 22 -6.03 2.62 4.78
C PHE A 22 -6.46 3.71 5.78
N LEU A 23 -5.57 4.07 6.70
CA LEU A 23 -5.85 5.11 7.71
C LEU A 23 -6.03 6.49 7.06
N ALA A 24 -5.19 6.84 6.09
CA ALA A 24 -5.32 8.07 5.31
C ALA A 24 -6.67 8.13 4.58
N SER A 25 -7.14 7.01 4.02
CA SER A 25 -8.47 6.94 3.39
C SER A 25 -9.62 7.15 4.38
N ILE A 26 -9.50 6.67 5.62
CA ILE A 26 -10.49 6.90 6.66
C ILE A 26 -10.52 8.38 7.05
N ILE A 27 -9.34 8.96 7.34
CA ILE A 27 -9.21 10.38 7.72
C ILE A 27 -9.80 11.29 6.64
N PHE A 28 -9.48 11.01 5.37
CA PHE A 28 -10.02 11.79 4.24
C PHE A 28 -11.54 11.73 4.17
N LYS A 29 -12.15 10.55 4.39
CA LYS A 29 -13.62 10.41 4.43
C LYS A 29 -14.25 11.16 5.61
N VAL A 30 -13.60 11.14 6.78
CA VAL A 30 -14.07 11.89 7.95
C VAL A 30 -14.03 13.40 7.68
N LEU A 31 -12.96 13.90 7.06
CA LEU A 31 -12.85 15.31 6.64
C LEU A 31 -13.95 15.70 5.65
N LEU A 32 -14.15 14.88 4.61
CA LEU A 32 -15.21 15.10 3.63
C LEU A 32 -16.60 15.09 4.27
N TYR A 33 -16.86 14.14 5.17
CA TYR A 33 -18.12 14.06 5.90
C TYR A 33 -18.38 15.30 6.75
N ARG A 34 -17.36 15.80 7.47
CA ARG A 34 -17.49 17.05 8.26
C ARG A 34 -17.79 18.25 7.38
N LYS A 35 -17.13 18.36 6.22
CA LYS A 35 -17.38 19.42 5.24
C LYS A 35 -18.80 19.38 4.68
N THR A 36 -19.29 18.19 4.31
CA THR A 36 -20.65 18.03 3.77
C THR A 36 -21.74 18.37 4.79
N ASN A 37 -21.51 18.12 6.08
CA ASN A 37 -22.50 18.36 7.15
C ASN A 37 -22.31 19.70 7.89
N ASN A 38 -21.50 20.63 7.34
CA ASN A 38 -21.24 21.96 7.91
C ASN A 38 -20.76 21.95 9.38
N TYR A 39 -20.04 20.92 9.81
CA TYR A 39 -19.40 20.93 11.12
C TYR A 39 -18.21 21.88 11.13
N SER A 40 -17.91 22.49 12.28
CA SER A 40 -16.74 23.35 12.46
C SER A 40 -15.48 22.66 11.94
N MET A 41 -14.82 23.27 10.95
CA MET A 41 -13.57 22.80 10.36
C MET A 41 -12.40 23.69 10.81
N PRO A 42 -11.16 23.16 10.79
CA PRO A 42 -9.98 24.01 10.78
C PRO A 42 -10.06 25.04 9.64
N SER A 43 -9.34 26.15 9.77
CA SER A 43 -9.28 27.19 8.73
C SER A 43 -8.99 26.59 7.33
N ASP A 44 -9.54 27.23 6.29
CA ASP A 44 -9.47 26.73 4.92
C ASP A 44 -8.03 26.53 4.41
N ASP A 45 -7.09 27.36 4.88
CA ASP A 45 -5.65 27.22 4.60
C ASP A 45 -5.06 25.95 5.20
N VAL A 46 -5.42 25.61 6.45
CA VAL A 46 -4.93 24.39 7.10
C VAL A 46 -5.56 23.17 6.44
N LEU A 47 -6.85 23.25 6.09
CA LEU A 47 -7.57 22.16 5.45
C LEU A 47 -7.00 21.84 4.05
N SER A 48 -6.73 22.87 3.26
CA SER A 48 -6.19 22.73 1.91
C SER A 48 -4.78 22.13 1.92
N VAL A 49 -3.91 22.56 2.85
CA VAL A 49 -2.58 21.98 3.03
C VAL A 49 -2.65 20.49 3.40
N VAL A 50 -3.53 20.12 4.34
CA VAL A 50 -3.68 18.73 4.77
C VAL A 50 -4.24 17.85 3.65
N VAL A 51 -5.22 18.35 2.91
CA VAL A 51 -5.87 17.60 1.82
C VAL A 51 -4.95 17.45 0.61
N ILE A 52 -4.36 18.56 0.13
CA ILE A 52 -3.51 18.57 -1.07
C ILE A 52 -2.18 17.90 -0.77
N GLY A 53 -1.51 18.28 0.33
CA GLY A 53 -0.24 17.68 0.75
C GLY A 53 -0.40 16.19 1.06
N GLY A 54 -1.46 15.81 1.76
CA GLY A 54 -1.80 14.43 2.04
C GLY A 54 -2.05 13.62 0.77
N ALA A 55 -2.78 14.18 -0.21
CA ALA A 55 -3.04 13.52 -1.48
C ALA A 55 -1.77 13.24 -2.29
N VAL A 56 -0.81 14.17 -2.29
CA VAL A 56 0.49 13.99 -2.96
C VAL A 56 1.27 12.84 -2.31
N ILE A 57 1.44 12.85 -0.99
CA ILE A 57 2.18 11.80 -0.25
C ILE A 57 1.55 10.43 -0.48
N VAL A 58 0.22 10.34 -0.37
CA VAL A 58 -0.55 9.11 -0.59
C VAL A 58 -0.35 8.59 -2.03
N THR A 59 -0.27 9.47 -3.02
CA THR A 59 -0.04 9.10 -4.42
C THR A 59 1.37 8.56 -4.64
N VAL A 60 2.38 9.21 -4.04
CA VAL A 60 3.78 8.75 -4.09
C VAL A 60 3.91 7.35 -3.49
N ILE A 61 3.24 7.07 -2.36
CA ILE A 61 3.24 5.75 -1.73
C ILE A 61 2.59 4.70 -2.65
N LYS A 62 1.46 5.00 -3.28
CA LYS A 62 0.80 4.08 -4.23
C LYS A 62 1.70 3.73 -5.40
N ILE A 63 2.35 4.72 -6.00
CA ILE A 63 3.30 4.51 -7.10
C ILE A 63 4.48 3.66 -6.62
N SER A 64 5.01 3.94 -5.43
CA SER A 64 6.11 3.15 -4.84
C SER A 64 5.73 1.68 -4.67
N LEU A 65 4.51 1.40 -4.21
CA LEU A 65 3.99 0.03 -4.13
C LEU A 65 3.95 -0.64 -5.51
N ILE A 66 3.41 0.03 -6.54
CA ILE A 66 3.37 -0.52 -7.90
C ILE A 66 4.79 -0.86 -8.40
N VAL A 67 5.73 0.06 -8.22
CA VAL A 67 7.13 -0.12 -8.62
C VAL A 67 7.76 -1.31 -7.88
N LEU A 68 7.57 -1.42 -6.56
CA LEU A 68 8.07 -2.55 -5.76
C LEU A 68 7.47 -3.88 -6.22
N GLY A 69 6.19 -3.90 -6.60
CA GLY A 69 5.53 -5.07 -7.18
C GLY A 69 6.18 -5.50 -8.49
N ILE A 70 6.47 -4.56 -9.39
CA ILE A 70 7.14 -4.83 -10.68
C ILE A 70 8.56 -5.36 -10.46
N ILE A 71 9.34 -4.74 -9.56
CA ILE A 71 10.69 -5.19 -9.22
C ILE A 71 10.66 -6.62 -8.67
N SER A 72 9.73 -6.91 -7.75
CA SER A 72 9.53 -8.24 -7.20
C SER A 72 9.25 -9.30 -8.26
N ARG A 73 8.43 -8.98 -9.26
CA ARG A 73 8.12 -9.90 -10.37
C ARG A 73 9.39 -10.31 -11.12
N LYS A 74 10.31 -9.37 -11.37
CA LYS A 74 11.58 -9.67 -12.06
C LYS A 74 12.51 -10.53 -11.19
N TYR A 75 12.60 -10.24 -9.90
CA TYR A 75 13.52 -10.91 -8.98
C TYR A 75 13.07 -12.30 -8.50
N HIS A 76 11.76 -12.57 -8.50
CA HIS A 76 11.18 -13.86 -8.08
C HIS A 76 10.72 -14.74 -9.24
N LYS A 77 10.98 -14.33 -10.49
CA LYS A 77 10.65 -15.10 -11.69
C LYS A 77 11.34 -16.48 -11.63
N GLY A 78 10.56 -17.56 -11.73
CA GLY A 78 11.06 -18.95 -11.78
C GLY A 78 11.17 -19.69 -10.44
N MET A 79 10.78 -19.09 -9.31
CA MET A 79 10.72 -19.81 -8.03
C MET A 79 9.33 -20.39 -7.77
N GLN A 80 9.21 -21.72 -7.71
CA GLN A 80 7.96 -22.41 -7.34
C GLN A 80 7.47 -22.07 -5.93
N ALA A 81 8.39 -21.70 -5.02
CA ALA A 81 8.06 -21.36 -3.63
C ALA A 81 7.45 -19.96 -3.45
N PHE A 82 7.55 -19.10 -4.48
CA PHE A 82 7.07 -17.72 -4.38
C PHE A 82 5.70 -17.60 -5.02
N ASN A 83 4.68 -17.38 -4.18
CA ASN A 83 3.32 -17.25 -4.69
C ASN A 83 3.22 -16.00 -5.59
N ASN A 84 2.78 -16.19 -6.84
CA ASN A 84 2.54 -15.11 -7.79
C ASN A 84 1.57 -14.06 -7.25
N ALA A 85 0.69 -14.45 -6.32
CA ALA A 85 -0.23 -13.56 -5.64
C ALA A 85 0.48 -12.38 -4.96
N SER A 86 1.68 -12.56 -4.38
CA SER A 86 2.34 -11.50 -3.60
C SER A 86 2.63 -10.23 -4.40
N TYR A 87 3.22 -10.37 -5.60
CA TYR A 87 3.53 -9.19 -6.43
C TYR A 87 2.30 -8.68 -7.19
N ILE A 88 1.38 -9.56 -7.57
CA ILE A 88 0.15 -9.17 -8.25
C ILE A 88 -0.74 -8.34 -7.31
N LEU A 89 -0.95 -8.77 -6.07
CA LEU A 89 -1.73 -8.01 -5.09
C LEU A 89 -1.11 -6.65 -4.77
N LEU A 90 0.23 -6.55 -4.78
CA LEU A 90 0.90 -5.28 -4.48
C LEU A 90 0.74 -4.27 -5.64
N ILE A 91 0.75 -4.75 -6.89
CA ILE A 91 0.44 -3.94 -8.09
C ILE A 91 -1.05 -3.54 -8.10
N ILE A 92 -1.95 -4.51 -7.91
CA ILE A 92 -3.40 -4.27 -7.89
C ILE A 92 -3.78 -3.33 -6.75
N GLY A 93 -3.19 -3.51 -5.56
CA GLY A 93 -3.42 -2.63 -4.41
C GLY A 93 -2.99 -1.19 -4.66
N GLY A 94 -1.84 -1.01 -5.31
CA GLY A 94 -1.41 0.32 -5.75
C GLY A 94 -2.34 0.94 -6.81
N ALA A 95 -2.76 0.15 -7.81
CA ALA A 95 -3.61 0.61 -8.90
C ALA A 95 -5.05 0.93 -8.45
N ILE A 96 -5.70 0.04 -7.70
CA ILE A 96 -7.02 0.29 -7.08
C ILE A 96 -6.92 1.46 -6.11
N GLY A 97 -5.79 1.59 -5.43
CA GLY A 97 -5.48 2.73 -4.57
C GLY A 97 -5.61 4.08 -5.30
N LEU A 98 -5.28 4.17 -6.58
CA LEU A 98 -5.38 5.42 -7.35
C LEU A 98 -6.84 5.85 -7.60
N ILE A 99 -7.80 4.93 -7.50
CA ILE A 99 -9.21 5.24 -7.66
C ILE A 99 -9.72 5.94 -6.40
N GLY A 100 -10.09 7.22 -6.51
CA GLY A 100 -10.45 8.07 -5.35
C GLY A 100 -11.47 7.45 -4.40
N ARG A 101 -12.60 6.91 -4.90
CA ARG A 101 -13.63 6.26 -4.05
C ARG A 101 -13.21 4.90 -3.48
N LEU A 102 -12.27 4.21 -4.13
CA LEU A 102 -11.82 2.85 -3.76
C LEU A 102 -10.43 2.85 -3.11
N GLY A 103 -9.86 4.01 -2.79
CA GLY A 103 -8.50 4.13 -2.25
C GLY A 103 -8.26 3.28 -0.99
N TRP A 104 -9.30 3.09 -0.19
CA TRP A 104 -9.28 2.25 1.01
C TRP A 104 -9.04 0.76 0.69
N LEU A 105 -9.61 0.25 -0.40
CA LEU A 105 -9.37 -1.12 -0.87
C LEU A 105 -7.91 -1.32 -1.27
N GLY A 106 -7.31 -0.30 -1.90
CA GLY A 106 -5.90 -0.34 -2.27
C GLY A 106 -4.98 -0.57 -1.05
N GLY A 107 -5.29 0.06 0.09
CA GLY A 107 -4.59 -0.17 1.35
C GLY A 107 -4.75 -1.61 1.86
N VAL A 108 -5.97 -2.17 1.82
CA VAL A 108 -6.24 -3.55 2.23
C VAL A 108 -5.46 -4.55 1.37
N PHE A 109 -5.49 -4.40 0.04
CA PHE A 109 -4.75 -5.27 -0.86
C PHE A 109 -3.23 -5.18 -0.64
N ALA A 110 -2.70 -3.99 -0.33
CA ALA A 110 -1.28 -3.82 0.00
C ALA A 110 -0.89 -4.54 1.32
N ILE A 111 -1.75 -4.51 2.35
CA ILE A 111 -1.54 -5.25 3.60
C ILE A 111 -1.50 -6.75 3.31
N ILE A 112 -2.49 -7.28 2.60
CA ILE A 112 -2.56 -8.70 2.24
C ILE A 112 -1.32 -9.11 1.43
N ALA A 113 -0.93 -8.29 0.45
CA ALA A 113 0.30 -8.52 -0.32
C ALA A 113 1.53 -8.63 0.60
N GLY A 114 1.68 -7.69 1.54
CA GLY A 114 2.79 -7.67 2.48
C GLY A 114 2.85 -8.89 3.40
N ILE A 115 1.69 -9.36 3.89
CA ILE A 115 1.58 -10.61 4.66
C ILE A 115 2.03 -11.80 3.81
N PHE A 116 1.59 -11.88 2.55
CA PHE A 116 2.02 -12.94 1.63
C PHE A 116 3.54 -12.91 1.37
N TYR A 117 4.15 -11.73 1.27
CA TYR A 117 5.61 -11.61 1.16
C TYR A 117 6.33 -12.19 2.38
N LEU A 118 5.89 -11.87 3.59
CA LEU A 118 6.47 -12.39 4.82
C LEU A 118 6.22 -13.90 4.99
N HIS A 119 5.05 -14.39 4.56
CA HIS A 119 4.75 -15.82 4.56
C HIS A 119 5.66 -16.59 3.61
N ASN A 120 5.87 -16.10 2.38
CA ASN A 120 6.79 -16.71 1.42
C ASN A 120 8.24 -16.71 1.95
N LEU A 121 8.65 -15.66 2.66
CA LEU A 121 9.95 -15.60 3.34
C LEU A 121 10.11 -16.73 4.36
N LYS A 122 9.11 -16.91 5.24
CA LYS A 122 9.11 -17.97 6.26
C LYS A 122 9.10 -19.36 5.62
N ARG A 123 8.39 -19.55 4.51
CA ARG A 123 8.37 -20.80 3.76
C ARG A 123 9.73 -21.10 3.10
N SER A 124 10.37 -20.09 2.52
CA SER A 124 11.70 -20.27 1.92
C SER A 124 12.78 -20.61 2.96
N ASP A 125 12.66 -20.10 4.18
CA ASP A 125 13.58 -20.41 5.28
C ASP A 125 13.41 -21.85 5.83
N LYS A 126 12.27 -22.52 5.58
CA LYS A 126 12.02 -23.91 6.00
C LYS A 126 12.44 -24.97 4.97
N LEU A 127 12.72 -24.56 3.72
CA LEU A 127 13.05 -25.46 2.61
C LEU A 127 14.56 -25.49 2.28
N MET A 128 15.37 -24.76 3.05
CA MET A 128 16.84 -24.76 3.02
C MET A 128 17.36 -25.47 4.26
#